data_AF-A0A397V8H8-F1
#
_entry.id   AF-A0A397V8H8-F1
#
_cell.length_a   1.000
_cell.length_b   1.000
_cell.length_c   1.000
_cell.angle_alpha   90.00
_cell.angle_beta   90.00
_cell.angle_gamma   90.00
#
_symmetry.space_group_name_H-M   'P 1'
#
loop_
_entity.id
_entity.type
_entity.pdbx_description
1 polymer ?
#
loop_
_entity_poly.entity_id
_entity_poly.type
_entity_poly.pdbx_seq_one_letter_code
_entity_poly.pdbx_strand_id
1 'polypeptide(L)'
;DYVEIKSESKPTPQKSSRKPYKELLTEEEKRANHIASEQKRRNTIRAGFKELTDIIPTLKNVNNSKSTILFKAVDYIKYLERRNRNLKER
;
A
#
# COMPACT_ATOMS: atom_id res chain seq x y z
N ASP A 1 35.51 25.23 23.98
CA ASP A 1 34.46 25.63 23.03
C ASP A 1 33.38 24.59 22.92
N TYR A 2 32.33 24.73 23.74
CA TYR A 2 31.09 23.96 23.63
C TYR A 2 30.05 24.88 22.96
N VAL A 3 29.54 24.46 21.81
CA VAL A 3 28.55 25.21 21.04
C VAL A 3 27.17 24.89 21.61
N GLU A 4 26.54 25.89 22.24
CA GLU A 4 25.20 25.80 22.80
C GLU A 4 24.16 25.88 21.67
N ILE A 5 23.59 24.73 21.28
CA ILE A 5 22.51 24.67 20.29
C ILE A 5 21.19 24.95 21.02
N LYS A 6 20.67 26.17 20.85
CA LYS A 6 19.34 26.60 21.33
C LYS A 6 18.25 25.70 20.74
N SER A 7 17.49 25.02 21.60
CA SER A 7 16.26 24.33 21.22
C SER A 7 15.12 25.34 21.05
N GLU A 8 14.74 25.65 19.81
CA GLU A 8 13.56 26.47 19.52
C GLU A 8 12.27 25.73 19.93
N SER A 9 11.59 26.30 20.94
CA SER A 9 10.27 25.92 21.38
C SER A 9 9.21 26.31 20.34
N LYS A 10 8.52 25.31 19.77
CA LYS A 10 7.38 25.53 18.85
C LYS A 10 6.18 26.13 19.62
N PRO A 11 5.42 27.07 19.03
CA PRO A 11 4.34 27.76 19.70
C PRO A 11 3.14 26.84 19.96
N THR A 12 2.63 26.87 21.19
CA THR A 12 1.36 26.26 21.60
C THR A 12 0.18 26.93 20.90
N PRO A 13 -0.76 26.20 20.26
CA PRO A 13 -1.97 26.81 19.74
C PRO A 13 -2.91 27.17 20.90
N GLN A 14 -3.31 28.44 20.91
CA GLN A 14 -4.22 29.06 21.84
C GLN A 14 -5.61 28.39 21.85
N LYS A 15 -6.20 28.31 23.05
CA LYS A 15 -7.57 27.81 23.31
C LYS A 15 -8.61 28.64 22.55
N SER A 16 -9.21 28.09 21.50
CA SER A 16 -10.48 28.56 20.95
C SER A 16 -11.60 27.56 21.26
N SER A 17 -12.66 28.10 21.87
CA SER A 17 -14.03 27.58 22.00
C SER A 17 -14.27 26.07 21.71
N ARG A 18 -14.39 25.31 22.80
CA ARG A 18 -14.79 23.89 22.80
C ARG A 18 -16.17 23.70 22.18
N LYS A 19 -16.21 23.30 20.91
CA LYS A 19 -17.31 22.46 20.39
C LYS A 19 -17.29 21.15 21.19
N PRO A 20 -18.44 20.54 21.52
CA PRO A 20 -18.47 19.33 22.32
C PRO A 20 -17.59 18.29 21.63
N TYR A 21 -16.57 17.87 22.36
CA TYR A 21 -15.59 16.90 21.93
C TYR A 21 -16.36 15.65 21.51
N LYS A 22 -16.50 15.43 20.19
CA LYS A 22 -16.78 14.08 19.71
C LYS A 22 -15.64 13.25 20.27
N GLU A 23 -15.97 12.35 21.19
CA GLU A 23 -15.03 11.60 22.00
C GLU A 23 -13.88 11.09 21.13
N LEU A 24 -12.66 11.28 21.62
CA LEU A 24 -11.53 10.49 21.12
C LEU A 24 -11.99 9.03 21.12
N LEU A 25 -11.73 8.35 20.00
CA LEU A 25 -11.83 6.89 19.96
C LEU A 25 -11.15 6.33 21.21
N THR A 26 -11.86 5.50 21.95
CA THR A 26 -11.32 4.73 23.08
C THR A 26 -10.11 3.92 22.61
N GLU A 27 -9.24 3.50 23.54
CA GLU A 27 -8.09 2.67 23.17
C GLU A 27 -8.52 1.32 22.56
N GLU A 28 -9.64 0.74 23.04
CA GLU A 28 -10.31 -0.38 22.39
C GLU A 28 -10.72 -0.07 20.94
N GLU A 29 -11.39 1.07 20.68
CA GLU A 29 -11.82 1.45 19.34
C GLU A 29 -10.65 1.73 18.39
N LYS A 30 -9.57 2.36 18.88
CA LYS A 30 -8.35 2.55 18.10
C LYS A 30 -7.73 1.21 17.72
N ARG A 31 -7.63 0.26 18.66
CA ARG A 31 -7.12 -1.09 18.40
C ARG A 31 -7.99 -1.82 17.37
N ALA A 32 -9.31 -1.77 17.52
CA ALA A 32 -10.26 -2.38 16.59
C ALA A 32 -10.13 -1.80 15.17
N ASN A 33 -10.09 -0.46 15.06
CA ASN A 33 -9.91 0.23 13.78
C ASN A 33 -8.56 -0.09 13.13
N HIS A 34 -7.48 -0.19 13.90
CA HIS A 34 -6.17 -0.58 13.39
C HIS A 34 -6.20 -2.00 12.80
N ILE A 35 -6.79 -2.97 13.51
CA ILE A 35 -6.95 -4.35 13.03
C ILE A 35 -7.80 -4.39 11.75
N ALA A 36 -8.92 -3.68 11.73
CA ALA A 36 -9.81 -3.62 10.58
C ALA A 36 -9.13 -3.00 9.35
N SER A 37 -8.41 -1.89 9.54
CA SER A 37 -7.64 -1.21 8.48
C SER A 37 -6.56 -2.13 7.89
N GLU A 38 -5.83 -2.83 8.75
CA GLU A 38 -4.79 -3.77 8.31
C GLU A 38 -5.37 -4.98 7.58
N GLN A 39 -6.50 -5.52 8.06
CA GLN A 39 -7.19 -6.61 7.37
C GLN A 39 -7.68 -6.16 5.99
N LYS A 40 -8.25 -4.96 5.89
CA LYS A 40 -8.65 -4.37 4.60
C LYS A 40 -7.45 -4.23 3.68
N ARG A 41 -6.34 -3.65 4.16
CA ARG A 41 -5.08 -3.54 3.40
C ARG A 41 -4.62 -4.88 2.86
N ARG A 42 -4.58 -5.92 3.71
CA ARG A 42 -4.17 -7.27 3.32
C ARG A 42 -5.12 -7.90 2.30
N ASN A 43 -6.42 -7.69 2.44
CA ASN A 43 -7.41 -8.20 1.49
C ASN A 43 -7.26 -7.53 0.12
N THR A 44 -7.04 -6.21 0.05
CA THR A 44 -6.75 -5.51 -1.21
C THR A 44 -5.50 -6.09 -1.88
N ILE A 45 -4.42 -6.31 -1.13
CA ILE A 45 -3.19 -6.92 -1.68
C ILE A 45 -3.48 -8.32 -2.23
N ARG A 46 -4.21 -9.16 -1.49
CA ARG A 46 -4.57 -10.51 -1.95
C ARG A 46 -5.40 -10.49 -3.23
N ALA A 47 -6.37 -9.59 -3.32
CA ALA A 47 -7.17 -9.40 -4.52
C ALA A 47 -6.31 -9.04 -5.73
N GLY A 48 -5.38 -8.07 -5.58
CA GLY A 48 -4.46 -7.70 -6.66
C GLY A 48 -3.54 -8.84 -7.10
N PHE A 49 -3.05 -9.69 -6.19
CA PHE A 49 -2.29 -10.89 -6.57
C PHE A 49 -3.15 -11.91 -7.33
N LYS A 50 -4.42 -12.07 -6.95
CA LYS A 50 -5.35 -12.94 -7.68
C LYS A 50 -5.60 -12.43 -9.10
N GLU A 51 -5.82 -11.13 -9.25
CA GLU A 51 -5.98 -10.49 -10.57
C GLU A 51 -4.74 -10.69 -11.45
N LEU A 52 -3.53 -10.53 -10.89
CA LEU A 52 -2.29 -10.81 -11.61
C LEU A 52 -2.22 -12.26 -12.10
N THR A 53 -2.57 -13.24 -11.26
CA THR A 53 -2.57 -14.66 -11.66
C THR A 53 -3.61 -14.97 -12.73
N ASP A 54 -4.74 -14.27 -12.74
CA ASP A 54 -5.80 -14.44 -13.73
C ASP A 54 -5.42 -13.84 -15.10
N ILE A 55 -4.66 -12.74 -15.12
CA ILE A 55 -4.23 -12.05 -16.35
C ILE A 55 -3.04 -12.75 -17.00
N ILE A 56 -2.08 -13.23 -16.21
CA ILE A 56 -0.82 -13.79 -16.72
C ILE A 56 -1.02 -15.28 -17.07
N PRO A 57 -0.95 -15.68 -18.36
CA PRO A 57 -1.30 -17.04 -18.77
C PRO A 57 -0.48 -18.14 -18.08
N THR A 58 0.79 -17.85 -17.74
CA THR A 58 1.73 -18.81 -17.13
C THR A 58 1.57 -18.97 -15.62
N LEU A 59 0.59 -18.28 -15.02
CA LEU A 59 0.27 -18.33 -13.59
C LEU A 59 -1.14 -18.89 -13.32
N LYS A 60 -1.96 -19.12 -14.35
CA LYS A 60 -3.33 -19.61 -14.19
C LYS A 60 -3.36 -21.00 -13.53
N ASN A 61 -4.31 -21.19 -12.62
CA ASN A 61 -4.62 -22.47 -11.96
C ASN A 61 -3.47 -23.10 -11.16
N VAL A 62 -2.43 -22.33 -10.82
CA VAL A 62 -1.28 -22.81 -10.04
C VAL A 62 -1.03 -21.87 -8.87
N ASN A 63 -0.91 -22.44 -7.66
CA ASN A 63 -0.48 -21.69 -6.49
C ASN A 63 1.02 -21.35 -6.61
N ASN A 64 1.30 -20.10 -6.94
CA ASN A 64 2.65 -19.57 -7.08
C ASN A 64 3.04 -18.72 -5.86
N SER A 65 4.33 -18.68 -5.54
CA SER A 65 4.83 -17.74 -4.52
C SER A 65 4.62 -16.29 -4.96
N LYS A 66 4.47 -15.35 -4.01
CA LYS A 66 4.33 -13.91 -4.32
C LYS A 66 5.49 -13.41 -5.18
N SER A 67 6.72 -13.83 -4.85
CA SER A 67 7.92 -13.47 -5.61
C SER A 67 7.83 -13.99 -7.04
N THR A 68 7.43 -15.25 -7.24
CA THR A 68 7.23 -15.83 -8.57
C THR A 68 6.20 -15.05 -9.38
N ILE A 69 5.07 -14.67 -8.77
CA ILE A 69 4.03 -13.87 -9.45
C ILE A 69 4.60 -12.54 -9.95
N LEU A 70 5.37 -11.85 -9.11
CA LEU A 70 6.00 -10.57 -9.48
C LEU A 70 7.02 -10.73 -10.63
N PHE A 71 7.89 -11.73 -10.57
CA PHE A 71 8.85 -11.99 -11.66
C PHE A 71 8.15 -12.32 -12.97
N LYS A 72 7.15 -13.21 -12.95
CA LYS A 72 6.37 -13.55 -14.15
C LYS A 72 5.59 -12.37 -14.70
N ALA A 73 5.13 -11.45 -13.86
CA ALA A 73 4.47 -10.22 -14.30
C ALA A 73 5.42 -9.33 -15.12
N VAL A 74 6.65 -9.15 -14.64
CA VAL A 74 7.69 -8.39 -15.38
C VAL A 74 8.00 -9.05 -16.72
N ASP A 75 8.17 -10.37 -16.73
CA ASP A 75 8.45 -11.11 -17.97
C ASP A 75 7.30 -11.00 -18.97
N TYR A 76 6.06 -11.04 -18.48
CA TYR A 76 4.88 -10.92 -19.33
C TYR A 76 4.73 -9.53 -19.93
N ILE A 77 5.02 -8.46 -19.18
CA ILE A 77 5.06 -7.09 -19.71
C ILE A 77 6.10 -6.99 -20.84
N LYS A 78 7.33 -7.45 -20.61
CA LYS A 78 8.39 -7.44 -21.62
C LYS A 78 8.01 -8.23 -22.88
N TYR A 79 7.33 -9.37 -22.70
CA TYR A 79 6.80 -10.17 -23.81
C TYR A 79 5.75 -9.39 -24.62
N LEU A 80 4.78 -8.76 -23.96
CA LEU A 80 3.73 -7.98 -24.62
C LEU A 80 4.31 -6.78 -25.38
N GLU A 81 5.29 -6.07 -24.80
CA GLU A 81 5.98 -4.97 -25.49
C GLU A 81 6.69 -5.43 -26.76
N ARG A 82 7.43 -6.54 -26.70
CA ARG A 82 8.09 -7.13 -27.88
C ARG A 82 7.07 -7.54 -28.93
N ARG A 83 5.98 -8.20 -28.52
CA ARG A 83 4.90 -8.63 -29.42
C ARG A 83 4.24 -7.42 -30.11
N ASN A 84 3.99 -6.35 -29.36
CA ASN A 84 3.40 -5.13 -29.90
C ASN A 84 4.35 -4.40 -30.87
N ARG A 85 5.66 -4.36 -30.60
CA ARG A 85 6.63 -3.80 -31.57
C ARG A 85 6.61 -4.57 -32.88
N ASN A 86 6.71 -5.89 -32.81
CA ASN A 86 6.68 -6.76 -34.00
C ASN A 86 5.37 -6.64 -34.80
N LEU A 87 4.25 -6.28 -34.16
CA LEU A 87 2.97 -6.05 -34.85
C LEU A 87 2.87 -4.67 -35.50
N LYS A 88 3.61 -3.67 -34.99
CA LYS A 88 3.64 -2.31 -35.58
C LYS A 88 4.59 -2.19 -36.76
N GLU A 89 5.62 -3.05 -36.80
CA GLU A 89 6.60 -3.11 -37.88
C GLU A 89 6.12 -3.95 -39.09
N ARG A 90 4.92 -4.54 -38.98
CA ARG A 90 4.23 -5.28 -40.05
C ARG A 90 3.14 -4.42 -40.66
#